data_AF-E1GTL6-F1
#
_entry.id   AF-E1GTL6-F1
#
_cell.length_a   1.000
_cell.length_b   1.000
_cell.length_c   1.000
_cell.angle_alpha   90.00
_cell.angle_beta   90.00
_cell.angle_gamma   90.00
#
_symmetry.space_group_name_H-M   'P 1'
#
loop_
_entity.id
_entity.type
_entity.pdbx_description
1 polymer ?
#
loop_
_entity_poly.entity_id
_entity_poly.type
_entity_poly.pdbx_seq_one_letter_code
_entity_poly.pdbx_strand_id
1 'polypeptide(L)'
;MYMEKYLTVCGIGNGGGIIVDSIYQQYAVSDENAWQNSGIDIMAIGNAWDLKELNVINKVKGKVAQISFARITVFIACLGGDTMPALLPYYIEMAKQQKSRVLVCFTLPFAVEGRERMQKAYHDFELLRNA
;
A
#
# COMPACT_ATOMS: atom_id res chain seq x y z
N MET A 1 16.18 21.32 -8.11
CA MET A 1 16.75 20.30 -7.21
C MET A 1 15.65 19.27 -6.96
N TYR A 2 15.88 18.00 -7.27
CA TYR A 2 14.94 16.94 -6.86
C TYR A 2 15.05 16.75 -5.36
N MET A 3 13.94 16.83 -4.64
CA MET A 3 13.93 16.63 -3.20
C MET A 3 14.03 15.14 -2.89
N GLU A 4 14.89 14.76 -1.95
CA GLU A 4 15.01 13.38 -1.50
C GLU A 4 13.70 12.92 -0.85
N LYS A 5 13.23 11.74 -1.24
CA LYS A 5 12.03 11.12 -0.67
C LYS A 5 12.42 10.40 0.61
N TYR A 6 11.77 10.75 1.72
CA TYR A 6 12.05 10.21 3.05
C TYR A 6 11.05 9.13 3.47
N LEU A 7 9.81 9.19 2.95
CA LEU A 7 8.73 8.29 3.28
C LEU A 7 8.03 7.79 2.01
N THR A 8 7.73 6.50 1.95
CA THR A 8 6.84 5.93 0.93
C THR A 8 5.63 5.32 1.63
N VAL A 9 4.42 5.62 1.15
CA VAL A 9 3.15 5.07 1.65
C VAL A 9 2.49 4.28 0.53
N CYS A 10 2.28 2.99 0.74
CA CYS A 10 1.82 2.04 -0.26
C CYS A 10 0.49 1.41 0.15
N GLY A 11 -0.57 1.65 -0.60
CA GLY A 11 -1.85 0.96 -0.42
C GLY A 11 -1.87 -0.33 -1.23
N ILE A 12 -2.03 -1.49 -0.57
CA ILE A 12 -2.10 -2.79 -1.25
C ILE A 12 -3.55 -3.25 -1.46
N GLY A 13 -3.87 -3.66 -2.69
CA GLY A 13 -5.20 -4.08 -3.10
C GLY A 13 -6.22 -2.95 -3.04
N ASN A 14 -7.50 -3.25 -3.28
CA ASN A 14 -8.55 -2.24 -3.31
C ASN A 14 -8.68 -1.47 -1.98
N GLY A 15 -8.77 -2.18 -0.85
CA GLY A 15 -8.93 -1.55 0.46
C GLY A 15 -7.76 -0.64 0.86
N GLY A 16 -6.52 -1.12 0.69
CA GLY A 16 -5.34 -0.30 0.94
C GLY A 16 -5.23 0.87 -0.04
N GLY A 17 -5.57 0.62 -1.31
CA GLY A 17 -5.66 1.62 -2.38
C GLY A 17 -6.60 2.76 -2.04
N ILE A 18 -7.81 2.47 -1.56
CA ILE A 18 -8.79 3.47 -1.12
C ILE A 18 -8.25 4.31 0.05
N ILE A 19 -7.56 3.69 1.01
CA ILE A 19 -7.00 4.43 2.15
C ILE A 19 -5.92 5.40 1.68
N VAL A 20 -4.96 4.94 0.86
CA VAL A 20 -3.91 5.84 0.34
C VAL A 20 -4.45 6.88 -0.62
N ASP A 21 -5.53 6.57 -1.34
CA ASP A 21 -6.23 7.53 -2.17
C ASP A 21 -6.90 8.62 -1.33
N SER A 22 -7.54 8.24 -0.22
CA SER A 22 -8.09 9.20 0.75
C SER A 22 -6.99 10.06 1.37
N ILE A 23 -5.83 9.48 1.70
CA ILE A 23 -4.66 10.26 2.17
C ILE A 23 -4.26 11.25 1.07
N TYR A 24 -4.01 10.75 -0.15
CA TYR A 24 -3.64 11.59 -1.29
C TYR A 24 -4.61 12.76 -1.48
N GLN A 25 -5.92 12.50 -1.48
CA GLN A 25 -6.94 13.53 -1.65
C GLN A 25 -6.95 14.56 -0.52
N GLN A 26 -6.86 14.14 0.75
CA GLN A 26 -6.83 15.08 1.90
C GLN A 26 -5.67 16.08 1.83
N TYR A 27 -4.52 15.65 1.29
CA TYR A 27 -3.37 16.53 1.10
C TYR A 27 -3.42 17.30 -0.24
N ALA A 28 -4.04 16.73 -1.28
CA ALA A 28 -4.21 17.36 -2.58
C ALA A 28 -5.23 18.50 -2.61
N VAL A 29 -6.07 18.67 -1.57
CA VAL A 29 -7.08 19.76 -1.47
C VAL A 29 -6.47 21.17 -1.63
N SER A 30 -5.16 21.33 -1.44
CA SER A 30 -4.48 22.63 -1.55
C SER A 30 -3.75 22.86 -2.88
N ASP A 31 -3.21 21.82 -3.52
CA ASP A 31 -2.49 21.84 -4.80
C ASP A 31 -2.23 20.38 -5.25
N GLU A 32 -2.74 19.99 -6.40
CA GLU A 32 -2.56 18.64 -6.97
C GLU A 32 -1.08 18.28 -7.22
N ASN A 33 -0.19 19.27 -7.30
CA ASN A 33 1.25 19.08 -7.47
C ASN A 33 2.04 19.14 -6.16
N ALA A 34 1.40 19.41 -5.01
CA ALA A 34 2.06 19.51 -3.72
C ALA A 34 2.88 18.25 -3.38
N TRP A 35 2.41 17.07 -3.83
CA TRP A 35 3.09 15.80 -3.58
C TRP A 35 4.41 15.66 -4.36
N GLN A 36 4.52 16.25 -5.56
CA GLN A 36 5.71 16.13 -6.42
C GLN A 36 6.93 16.76 -5.74
N ASN A 37 6.70 17.82 -4.97
CA ASN A 37 7.70 18.53 -4.18
C ASN A 37 7.68 18.12 -2.70
N SER A 38 6.98 17.05 -2.33
CA SER A 38 6.94 16.54 -0.95
C SER A 38 7.97 15.44 -0.72
N GLY A 39 8.38 15.25 0.54
CA GLY A 39 9.31 14.20 0.94
C GLY A 39 8.64 12.83 1.02
N ILE A 40 7.39 12.74 0.56
CA ILE A 40 6.53 11.58 0.67
C ILE A 40 6.17 11.12 -0.75
N ASP A 41 6.29 9.83 -0.99
CA ASP A 41 5.71 9.17 -2.15
C ASP A 41 4.49 8.37 -1.72
N ILE A 42 3.37 8.54 -2.42
CA ILE A 42 2.14 7.81 -2.18
C ILE A 42 1.87 6.97 -3.42
N MET A 43 1.55 5.69 -3.22
CA MET A 43 1.26 4.75 -4.31
C MET A 43 0.16 3.76 -3.96
N ALA A 44 -0.65 3.40 -4.94
CA ALA A 44 -1.57 2.27 -4.86
C ALA A 44 -1.03 1.10 -5.70
N ILE A 45 -1.01 -0.08 -5.10
CA ILE A 45 -0.47 -1.30 -5.69
C ILE A 45 -1.56 -2.37 -5.68
N GLY A 46 -1.95 -2.88 -6.84
CA GLY A 46 -3.05 -3.83 -6.93
C GLY A 46 -3.25 -4.41 -8.32
N ASN A 47 -4.38 -5.06 -8.54
CA ASN A 47 -4.79 -5.45 -9.89
C ASN A 47 -5.37 -4.26 -10.64
N ALA A 48 -5.51 -4.35 -11.98
CA ALA A 48 -6.02 -3.24 -12.79
C ALA A 48 -7.42 -2.75 -12.34
N TRP A 49 -8.25 -3.68 -11.85
CA TRP A 49 -9.58 -3.35 -11.32
C TRP A 49 -9.49 -2.50 -10.05
N ASP A 50 -8.64 -2.88 -9.10
CA ASP A 50 -8.41 -2.17 -7.84
C ASP A 50 -7.98 -0.70 -8.05
N LEU A 51 -7.27 -0.43 -9.15
CA LEU A 51 -6.59 0.85 -9.39
C LEU A 51 -7.39 1.82 -10.27
N LYS A 52 -8.44 1.33 -10.95
CA LYS A 52 -9.10 2.08 -12.02
C LYS A 52 -9.73 3.38 -11.53
N GLU A 53 -10.30 3.37 -10.33
CA GLU A 53 -11.12 4.47 -9.80
C GLU A 53 -10.38 5.38 -8.81
N LEU A 54 -9.13 5.06 -8.46
CA LEU A 54 -8.35 5.86 -7.51
C LEU A 54 -7.81 7.14 -8.16
N ASN A 55 -7.70 8.23 -7.41
CA ASN A 55 -7.12 9.50 -7.84
C ASN A 55 -5.59 9.58 -7.66
N VAL A 56 -5.00 8.73 -6.81
CA VAL A 56 -3.55 8.62 -6.63
C VAL A 56 -2.85 8.38 -7.96
N ILE A 57 -1.81 9.16 -8.23
CA ILE A 57 -1.12 9.16 -9.54
C ILE A 57 -0.28 7.89 -9.71
N ASN A 58 0.49 7.51 -8.67
CA ASN A 58 1.37 6.35 -8.74
C ASN A 58 0.59 5.06 -8.53
N LYS A 59 0.17 4.44 -9.64
CA LYS A 59 -0.57 3.18 -9.66
C LYS A 59 0.34 2.06 -10.18
N VAL A 60 0.51 1.01 -9.39
CA VAL A 60 1.36 -0.14 -9.74
C VAL A 60 0.53 -1.41 -9.88
N LYS A 61 0.57 -2.00 -11.07
CA LYS A 61 -0.21 -3.19 -11.40
C LYS A 61 0.58 -4.48 -11.17
N GLY A 62 0.07 -5.36 -10.31
CA GLY A 62 0.64 -6.70 -10.08
C GLY A 62 2.11 -6.67 -9.63
N LYS A 63 2.86 -7.76 -9.84
CA LYS A 63 4.27 -7.91 -9.37
C LYS A 63 5.35 -7.38 -10.34
N VAL A 64 5.01 -6.52 -11.30
CA VAL A 64 5.84 -6.33 -12.50
C VAL A 64 6.72 -5.07 -12.45
N ALA A 65 6.46 -4.13 -11.54
CA ALA A 65 7.22 -2.89 -11.48
C ALA A 65 8.37 -2.99 -10.48
N GLN A 66 9.57 -2.58 -10.92
CA GLN A 66 10.61 -2.14 -9.98
C GLN A 66 10.16 -0.81 -9.40
N ILE A 67 9.84 -0.82 -8.10
CA ILE A 67 9.48 0.36 -7.33
C ILE A 67 10.71 0.77 -6.53
N SER A 68 11.04 2.06 -6.55
CA SER A 68 11.99 2.62 -5.59
C SER A 68 11.25 2.99 -4.31
N PHE A 69 11.70 2.46 -3.19
CA PHE A 69 11.21 2.77 -1.87
C PHE A 69 12.12 3.81 -1.19
N ALA A 70 11.51 4.73 -0.45
CA ALA A 70 12.23 5.69 0.36
C ALA A 70 12.85 5.03 1.61
N ARG A 71 13.56 5.81 2.42
CA ARG A 71 14.21 5.34 3.66
C ARG A 71 13.24 4.67 4.64
N ILE A 72 11.99 5.12 4.68
CA ILE A 72 10.90 4.53 5.46
C ILE A 72 9.78 4.17 4.50
N THR A 73 9.28 2.94 4.56
CA THR A 73 8.13 2.49 3.76
C THR A 73 7.02 2.00 4.67
N VAL A 74 5.82 2.53 4.47
CA VAL A 74 4.59 2.13 5.15
C VAL A 74 3.71 1.40 4.15
N PHE A 75 3.45 0.12 4.38
CA PHE A 75 2.44 -0.63 3.65
C PHE A 75 1.11 -0.58 4.40
N ILE A 76 0.04 -0.23 3.71
CA ILE A 76 -1.34 -0.23 4.22
C ILE A 76 -2.11 -1.32 3.50
N ALA A 77 -2.70 -2.25 4.25
CA ALA A 77 -3.46 -3.35 3.68
C ALA A 77 -4.70 -3.71 4.50
N CYS A 78 -5.80 -4.02 3.82
CA CYS A 78 -6.98 -4.60 4.45
C CYS A 78 -6.92 -6.13 4.28
N LEU A 79 -6.82 -6.87 5.39
CA LEU A 79 -6.66 -8.32 5.36
C LEU A 79 -7.99 -9.03 5.02
N GLY A 80 -7.90 -10.29 4.61
CA GLY A 80 -9.06 -11.13 4.27
C GLY A 80 -9.58 -10.93 2.85
N GLY A 81 -8.80 -10.29 1.98
CA GLY A 81 -9.05 -10.22 0.53
C GLY A 81 -7.95 -10.92 -0.25
N ASP A 82 -8.16 -11.15 -1.54
CA ASP A 82 -7.29 -12.05 -2.32
C ASP A 82 -6.00 -11.36 -2.85
N THR A 83 -6.00 -10.04 -3.01
CA THR A 83 -4.86 -9.30 -3.59
C THR A 83 -3.69 -9.16 -2.60
N MET A 84 -3.98 -8.96 -1.33
CA MET A 84 -2.97 -8.73 -0.29
C MET A 84 -1.96 -9.88 -0.17
N PRO A 85 -2.38 -11.14 0.09
CA PRO A 85 -1.42 -12.24 0.31
C PRO A 85 -0.54 -12.52 -0.91
N ALA A 86 -1.05 -12.21 -2.12
CA ALA A 86 -0.29 -12.34 -3.34
C ALA A 86 0.83 -11.28 -3.44
N LEU A 87 0.57 -10.02 -3.09
CA LEU A 87 1.46 -8.89 -3.40
C LEU A 87 2.30 -8.41 -2.21
N LEU A 88 1.73 -8.32 -1.01
CA LEU A 88 2.36 -7.61 0.10
C LEU A 88 3.72 -8.23 0.53
N PRO A 89 3.86 -9.55 0.72
CA PRO A 89 5.16 -10.13 1.08
C PRO A 89 6.27 -9.81 0.07
N TYR A 90 5.94 -9.82 -1.22
CA TYR A 90 6.90 -9.49 -2.29
C TYR A 90 7.41 -8.04 -2.18
N TYR A 91 6.52 -7.08 -1.91
CA TYR A 91 6.90 -5.68 -1.79
C TYR A 91 7.61 -5.35 -0.47
N ILE A 92 7.27 -6.05 0.62
CA ILE A 92 8.04 -5.96 1.88
C ILE A 92 9.49 -6.38 1.64
N GLU A 93 9.70 -7.53 1.00
CA GLU A 93 11.05 -8.02 0.69
C GLU A 93 11.81 -7.07 -0.22
N MET A 94 11.15 -6.52 -1.26
CA MET A 94 11.77 -5.51 -2.13
C MET A 94 12.19 -4.26 -1.35
N ALA A 95 11.35 -3.75 -0.45
CA ALA A 95 11.68 -2.60 0.39
C ALA A 95 12.86 -2.89 1.34
N LYS A 96 12.90 -4.08 1.94
CA LYS A 96 14.02 -4.52 2.79
C LYS A 96 15.33 -4.64 2.00
N GLN A 97 15.29 -5.19 0.79
CA GLN A 97 16.46 -5.26 -0.10
C GLN A 97 17.02 -3.87 -0.44
N GLN A 98 16.14 -2.87 -0.53
CA GLN A 98 16.50 -1.46 -0.73
C GLN A 98 16.91 -0.75 0.58
N LYS A 99 17.05 -1.49 1.69
CA LYS A 99 17.40 -0.99 3.03
C LYS A 99 16.39 0.00 3.60
N SER A 100 15.14 -0.06 3.14
CA SER A 100 14.03 0.70 3.70
C SER A 100 13.60 0.13 5.04
N ARG A 101 13.27 1.00 6.01
CA ARG A 101 12.61 0.60 7.25
C ARG A 101 11.13 0.37 6.97
N VAL A 102 10.67 -0.86 7.14
CA VAL A 102 9.31 -1.26 6.79
C VAL A 102 8.39 -1.21 8.00
N LEU A 103 7.26 -0.52 7.84
CA LEU A 103 6.09 -0.59 8.72
C LEU A 103 4.91 -1.15 7.93
N VAL A 104 4.13 -2.04 8.55
CA VAL A 104 2.89 -2.55 7.96
C VAL A 104 1.73 -2.15 8.86
N CYS A 105 0.83 -1.34 8.33
CA CYS A 105 -0.45 -0.98 8.94
C CYS A 105 -1.55 -1.82 8.29
N PHE A 106 -2.39 -2.46 9.08
CA PHE A 106 -3.44 -3.30 8.53
C PHE A 106 -4.73 -3.25 9.33
N THR A 107 -5.82 -3.64 8.67
CA THR A 107 -7.13 -3.83 9.31
C THR A 107 -7.57 -5.29 9.17
N LEU A 108 -8.29 -5.77 10.18
CA LEU A 108 -9.06 -7.01 10.08
C LEU A 108 -10.47 -6.70 9.54
N PRO A 109 -11.12 -7.66 8.86
CA PRO A 109 -12.53 -7.53 8.48
C PRO A 109 -13.43 -7.29 9.69
N PHE A 110 -14.57 -6.64 9.49
CA PHE A 110 -15.63 -6.58 10.48
C PHE A 110 -16.29 -7.95 10.67
N ALA A 111 -16.84 -8.20 11.86
CA ALA A 111 -17.54 -9.45 12.16
C ALA A 111 -18.70 -9.76 11.20
N VAL A 112 -19.37 -8.73 10.68
CA VAL A 112 -20.48 -8.85 9.72
C VAL A 112 -20.05 -9.33 8.33
N GLU A 113 -18.74 -9.27 8.01
CA GLU A 113 -18.21 -9.72 6.72
C GLU A 113 -18.01 -11.25 6.65
N GLY A 114 -18.32 -11.96 7.74
CA GLY A 114 -18.39 -13.41 7.77
C GLY A 114 -17.13 -14.11 8.28
N ARG A 115 -17.33 -15.34 8.78
CA ARG A 115 -16.26 -16.14 9.41
C ARG A 115 -15.17 -16.54 8.42
N GLU A 116 -15.52 -16.85 7.18
CA GLU A 116 -14.54 -17.23 6.15
C GLU A 116 -13.55 -16.09 5.88
N ARG A 117 -14.06 -14.86 5.73
CA ARG A 117 -13.21 -13.69 5.50
C ARG A 117 -12.30 -13.40 6.68
N MET A 118 -12.82 -13.55 7.89
CA MET A 118 -12.03 -13.43 9.11
C MET A 118 -10.93 -14.50 9.20
N GLN A 119 -11.22 -15.75 8.83
CA GLN A 119 -10.21 -16.83 8.79
C GLN A 119 -9.10 -16.53 7.77
N LYS A 120 -9.45 -16.04 6.59
CA LYS A 120 -8.47 -15.56 5.60
C LYS A 120 -7.60 -14.44 6.18
N ALA A 121 -8.21 -13.48 6.87
CA ALA A 121 -7.48 -12.38 7.50
C ALA A 121 -6.49 -12.85 8.60
N TYR A 122 -6.81 -13.90 9.35
CA TYR A 122 -5.86 -14.49 10.29
C TYR A 122 -4.72 -15.23 9.59
N HIS A 123 -5.01 -15.97 8.52
CA HIS A 123 -3.96 -16.58 7.70
C HIS A 123 -3.00 -15.53 7.11
N ASP A 124 -3.58 -14.46 6.55
CA ASP A 124 -2.89 -13.28 6.06
C ASP A 124 -1.99 -12.63 7.12
N PHE A 125 -2.50 -12.46 8.34
CA PHE A 125 -1.73 -11.92 9.46
C PHE A 125 -0.51 -12.78 9.81
N GLU A 126 -0.67 -14.10 9.78
CA GLU A 126 0.44 -15.03 10.02
C GLU A 126 1.52 -14.95 8.93
N LEU A 127 1.15 -14.69 7.67
CA LEU A 127 2.13 -14.42 6.60
C LEU A 127 2.91 -13.13 6.89
N LEU A 128 2.24 -12.08 7.35
CA LEU A 128 2.89 -10.80 7.65
C LEU A 128 3.80 -10.85 8.87
N ARG A 129 3.42 -11.60 9.90
CA ARG A 129 4.26 -11.77 11.10
C ARG A 129 5.62 -12.40 10.79
N ASN A 130 5.68 -13.23 9.75
CA ASN A 130 6.87 -13.95 9.33
C ASN A 130 7.63 -13.27 8.18
N ALA A 131 7.10 -12.17 7.62
CA ALA A 131 7.68 -11.44 6.50
C ALA A 131 8.81 -10.52 6.95
#